data_AF-A0A7S4SL94-F1
#
_entry.id   AF-A0A7S4SL94-F1
#
_cell.length_a   1.000
_cell.length_b   1.000
_cell.length_c   1.000
_cell.angle_alpha   90.00
_cell.angle_beta   90.00
_cell.angle_gamma   90.00
#
_symmetry.space_group_name_H-M   'P 1'
#
loop_
_entity.id
_entity.type
_entity.pdbx_description
1 polymer ?
#
loop_
_entity_poly.entity_id
_entity_poly.type
_entity_poly.pdbx_seq_one_letter_code
_entity_poly.pdbx_strand_id
1 'polypeptide(L)'
;MLDKELENINRELEEIKRQKLKLAETHGDTNANENDLIEINAGGRVITANRGSLTYQKGTMLEALFSGRWDKEIQRDAFDQIFLDVNPECFQQIIHNLSVMNHSSEGNKTSCLQIEEELLPTLQHMIDYFAILDTASFTDISGTAIKKNDLQSSSAGENRISTNDQKQVTQKEHEALSNKSAWETMTFDEFPSILKNSMCEEQKSMKAVNEALQRIKRNLEKEHDFIKHASAQSLDDIVNLNVRGMPMTAKRSTLRIFKDSQLDRQFDDAIWSKQQTDTPCIKKWSFEQVADWAKHHDEIPDEAAGLFEENKVTGLELLAFGREDLKELGISRPGTLALVIKAIKGLQMKSKNNSI
;
A
#
# COMPACT_ATOMS: atom_id res chain seq x y z
N MET A 1 -0.62 -12.12 38.63
CA MET A 1 -0.30 -10.75 38.17
C MET A 1 -0.19 -10.73 36.66
N LEU A 2 0.64 -11.62 36.07
CA LEU A 2 0.74 -11.86 34.62
C LEU A 2 -0.60 -12.15 33.94
N ASP A 3 -1.44 -13.04 34.51
CA ASP A 3 -2.75 -13.37 33.90
C ASP A 3 -3.66 -12.15 33.73
N LYS A 4 -3.65 -11.23 34.70
CA LYS A 4 -4.44 -10.00 34.66
C LYS A 4 -3.93 -9.02 33.61
N GLU A 5 -2.62 -8.97 33.40
CA GLU A 5 -2.00 -8.15 32.35
C GLU A 5 -2.27 -8.73 30.96
N LEU A 6 -2.20 -10.06 30.80
CA LEU A 6 -2.55 -10.76 29.57
C LEU A 6 -4.03 -10.54 29.22
N GLU A 7 -4.93 -10.64 30.19
CA GLU A 7 -6.35 -10.36 30.00
C GLU A 7 -6.60 -8.90 29.60
N ASN A 8 -5.83 -7.95 30.17
CA ASN A 8 -5.90 -6.55 29.76
C ASN A 8 -5.43 -6.36 28.31
N ILE A 9 -4.29 -6.96 27.92
CA ILE A 9 -3.77 -6.89 26.55
C ILE A 9 -4.78 -7.45 25.55
N ASN A 10 -5.36 -8.62 25.83
CA ASN A 10 -6.36 -9.23 24.96
C ASN A 10 -7.59 -8.35 24.82
N ARG A 11 -8.09 -7.77 25.93
CA ARG A 11 -9.20 -6.83 25.89
C ARG A 11 -8.90 -5.60 25.04
N GLU A 12 -7.71 -5.02 25.17
CA GLU A 12 -7.31 -3.86 24.36
C GLU A 12 -7.16 -4.22 22.87
N LEU A 13 -6.62 -5.40 22.55
CA LEU A 13 -6.55 -5.90 21.17
C LEU A 13 -7.94 -6.04 20.54
N GLU A 14 -8.90 -6.62 21.27
CA GLU A 14 -10.26 -6.78 20.77
C GLU A 14 -10.98 -5.44 20.58
N GLU A 15 -10.71 -4.45 21.44
CA GLU A 15 -11.23 -3.09 21.26
C GLU A 15 -10.64 -2.43 20.00
N ILE A 16 -9.32 -2.55 19.78
CA ILE A 16 -8.67 -2.03 18.57
C ILE A 16 -9.24 -2.70 17.32
N LYS A 17 -9.42 -4.03 17.33
CA LYS A 17 -10.03 -4.76 16.21
C LYS A 17 -11.45 -4.28 15.93
N ARG A 18 -12.26 -4.07 16.96
CA ARG A 18 -13.64 -3.56 16.83
C ARG A 18 -13.66 -2.17 16.21
N GLN A 19 -12.77 -1.29 16.66
CA GLN A 19 -12.65 0.06 16.09
C GLN A 19 -12.24 0.01 14.62
N LYS A 20 -11.23 -0.81 14.28
CA LYS A 20 -10.79 -1.04 12.90
C LYS A 20 -11.92 -1.58 12.01
N LEU A 21 -12.72 -2.53 12.49
CA LEU A 21 -13.85 -3.07 11.76
C LEU A 21 -14.93 -2.00 11.51
N LYS A 22 -15.27 -1.23 12.54
CA LYS A 22 -16.23 -0.13 12.43
C LYS A 22 -15.80 0.91 11.38
N LEU A 23 -14.51 1.22 11.32
CA LEU A 23 -13.95 2.11 10.28
C LEU A 23 -14.11 1.51 8.87
N ALA A 24 -13.87 0.21 8.69
CA ALA A 24 -14.10 -0.45 7.39
C ALA A 24 -15.57 -0.39 6.97
N GLU A 25 -16.50 -0.59 7.90
CA GLU A 25 -17.94 -0.49 7.63
C GLU A 25 -18.35 0.91 7.18
N THR A 26 -17.79 1.96 7.80
CA THR A 26 -18.17 3.35 7.51
C THR A 26 -17.41 3.95 6.33
N HIS A 27 -16.11 3.72 6.21
CA HIS A 27 -15.20 4.44 5.31
C HIS A 27 -14.51 3.55 4.27
N GLY A 28 -14.73 2.24 4.31
CA GLY A 28 -13.92 1.29 3.55
C GLY A 28 -14.69 0.14 2.93
N ASP A 29 -13.95 -0.95 2.70
CA ASP A 29 -14.46 -2.24 2.26
C ASP A 29 -14.19 -3.29 3.35
N THR A 30 -15.27 -3.93 3.83
CA THR A 30 -15.20 -5.01 4.81
C THR A 30 -14.76 -6.34 4.21
N ASN A 31 -14.74 -6.46 2.87
CA ASN A 31 -14.36 -7.68 2.16
C ASN A 31 -12.92 -7.64 1.62
N ALA A 32 -12.14 -6.59 1.94
CA ALA A 32 -10.76 -6.46 1.49
C ALA A 32 -9.94 -7.71 1.86
N ASN A 33 -9.31 -8.32 0.86
CA ASN A 33 -8.55 -9.55 1.01
C ASN A 33 -7.05 -9.27 0.84
N GLU A 34 -6.21 -10.00 1.60
CA GLU A 34 -4.76 -9.92 1.47
C GLU A 34 -4.28 -10.30 0.05
N ASN A 35 -5.03 -11.10 -0.70
CA ASN A 35 -4.71 -11.48 -2.07
C ASN A 35 -5.10 -10.44 -3.13
N ASP A 36 -5.79 -9.36 -2.75
CA ASP A 36 -6.20 -8.33 -3.69
C ASP A 36 -4.98 -7.67 -4.33
N LEU A 37 -5.03 -7.47 -5.65
CA LEU A 37 -4.06 -6.65 -6.36
C LEU A 37 -4.53 -5.20 -6.35
N ILE A 38 -3.69 -4.32 -5.83
CA ILE A 38 -3.95 -2.88 -5.74
C ILE A 38 -3.06 -2.18 -6.75
N GLU A 39 -3.68 -1.36 -7.60
CA GLU A 39 -2.99 -0.44 -8.49
C GLU A 39 -2.85 0.93 -7.84
N ILE A 40 -1.61 1.39 -7.75
CA ILE A 40 -1.23 2.62 -7.07
C ILE A 40 -0.51 3.52 -8.07
N ASN A 41 -1.07 4.70 -8.32
CA ASN A 41 -0.38 5.77 -9.03
C ASN A 41 0.49 6.54 -8.02
N ALA A 42 1.79 6.21 -7.98
CA ALA A 42 2.78 6.89 -7.16
C ALA A 42 3.47 7.97 -8.00
N GLY A 43 3.08 9.23 -7.83
CA GLY A 43 3.74 10.35 -8.50
C GLY A 43 3.71 10.33 -10.04
N GLY A 44 2.78 9.59 -10.66
CA GLY A 44 2.67 9.41 -12.12
C GLY A 44 3.12 8.05 -12.64
N ARG A 45 3.67 7.19 -11.78
CA ARG A 45 4.02 5.81 -12.12
C ARG A 45 3.07 4.83 -11.45
N VAL A 46 2.48 3.98 -12.26
CA VAL A 46 1.59 2.91 -11.77
C VAL A 46 2.42 1.75 -11.24
N ILE A 47 2.17 1.39 -9.99
CA ILE A 47 2.77 0.25 -9.30
C ILE A 47 1.64 -0.66 -8.84
N THR A 48 1.72 -1.94 -9.22
CA THR A 48 0.78 -2.97 -8.78
C THR A 48 1.40 -3.78 -7.66
N ALA A 49 0.69 -3.95 -6.55
CA ALA A 49 1.14 -4.74 -5.42
C ALA A 49 0.00 -5.51 -4.76
N ASN A 50 0.34 -6.61 -4.12
CA ASN A 50 -0.59 -7.41 -3.34
C ASN A 50 -0.88 -6.70 -2.00
N ARG A 51 -2.16 -6.65 -1.60
CA ARG A 51 -2.62 -6.01 -0.36
C ARG A 51 -1.93 -6.56 0.88
N GLY A 52 -1.73 -7.87 0.96
CA GLY A 52 -1.01 -8.55 2.03
C GLY A 52 0.44 -8.05 2.18
N SER A 53 1.12 -7.75 1.07
CA SER A 53 2.48 -7.18 1.12
C SER A 53 2.48 -5.75 1.66
N LEU A 54 1.52 -4.92 1.25
CA LEU A 54 1.37 -3.53 1.72
C LEU A 54 0.93 -3.44 3.19
N THR A 55 0.22 -4.47 3.67
CA THR A 55 -0.32 -4.55 5.03
C THR A 55 0.45 -5.53 5.91
N TYR A 56 1.64 -5.96 5.48
CA TYR A 56 2.50 -6.90 6.20
C TYR A 56 2.87 -6.36 7.59
N GLN A 57 3.36 -5.11 7.66
CA GLN A 57 3.69 -4.46 8.93
C GLN A 57 2.47 -3.80 9.55
N LYS A 58 1.87 -4.46 10.55
CA LYS A 58 0.68 -3.97 11.26
C LYS A 58 0.97 -2.72 12.09
N GLY A 59 0.00 -1.79 12.09
CA GLY A 59 0.09 -0.55 12.87
C GLY A 59 0.94 0.54 12.23
N THR A 60 1.33 0.40 10.97
CA THR A 60 1.98 1.45 10.17
C THR A 60 0.93 2.31 9.46
N MET A 61 1.31 3.51 9.01
CA MET A 61 0.40 4.33 8.19
C MET A 61 0.17 3.68 6.81
N LEU A 62 1.15 2.91 6.32
CA LEU A 62 1.01 2.12 5.10
C LEU A 62 -0.05 1.01 5.25
N GLU A 63 -0.06 0.29 6.37
CA GLU A 63 -1.11 -0.68 6.66
C GLU A 63 -2.48 -0.01 6.73
N ALA A 64 -2.58 1.16 7.38
CA ALA A 64 -3.82 1.91 7.42
C ALA A 64 -4.38 2.21 6.02
N LEU A 65 -3.55 2.75 5.13
CA LEU A 65 -3.93 3.08 3.76
C LEU A 65 -4.43 1.85 2.99
N PHE A 66 -3.73 0.72 3.09
CA PHE A 66 -4.03 -0.43 2.22
C PHE A 66 -4.82 -1.54 2.91
N SER A 67 -5.27 -1.33 4.15
CA SER A 67 -6.02 -2.34 4.91
C SER A 67 -7.44 -2.60 4.43
N GLY A 68 -7.98 -1.77 3.53
CA GLY A 68 -9.40 -1.82 3.18
C GLY A 68 -10.25 -0.82 3.96
N ARG A 69 -9.78 -0.39 5.15
CA ARG A 69 -10.59 0.41 6.09
C ARG A 69 -10.98 1.79 5.57
N TRP A 70 -10.21 2.34 4.64
CA TRP A 70 -10.39 3.69 4.10
C TRP A 70 -10.56 3.70 2.57
N ASP A 71 -10.81 2.55 1.95
CA ASP A 71 -10.81 2.41 0.49
C ASP A 71 -11.80 3.33 -0.25
N LYS A 72 -12.84 3.84 0.44
CA LYS A 72 -13.81 4.82 -0.11
C LYS A 72 -13.37 6.28 0.06
N GLU A 73 -12.50 6.57 1.02
CA GLU A 73 -12.02 7.93 1.30
C GLU A 73 -10.65 8.22 0.68
N ILE A 74 -9.87 7.19 0.40
CA ILE A 74 -8.56 7.35 -0.23
C ILE A 74 -8.73 7.95 -1.63
N GLN A 75 -7.88 8.92 -1.93
CA GLN A 75 -7.88 9.61 -3.20
C GLN A 75 -7.53 8.64 -4.35
N ARG A 76 -8.32 8.69 -5.41
CA ARG A 76 -8.11 7.93 -6.64
C ARG A 76 -7.91 8.85 -7.83
N ASP A 77 -7.14 8.41 -8.80
CA ASP A 77 -6.98 9.13 -10.06
C ASP A 77 -8.14 8.87 -11.04
N ALA A 78 -8.08 9.48 -12.24
CA ALA A 78 -9.09 9.28 -13.28
C ALA A 78 -9.19 7.83 -13.79
N PHE A 79 -8.18 7.00 -13.50
CA PHE A 79 -8.14 5.58 -13.83
C PHE A 79 -8.68 4.69 -12.71
N ASP A 80 -9.18 5.27 -11.62
CA ASP A 80 -9.66 4.58 -10.41
C ASP A 80 -8.54 3.90 -9.60
N GLN A 81 -7.30 4.33 -9.82
CA GLN A 81 -6.12 3.84 -9.09
C GLN A 81 -5.88 4.69 -7.85
N ILE A 82 -5.38 4.08 -6.78
CA ILE A 82 -5.05 4.84 -5.55
C ILE A 82 -3.91 5.81 -5.88
N PHE A 83 -4.12 7.11 -5.64
CA PHE A 83 -3.11 8.12 -5.93
C PHE A 83 -2.31 8.48 -4.67
N LEU A 84 -0.98 8.44 -4.79
CA LEU A 84 -0.03 8.90 -3.78
C LEU A 84 0.94 9.91 -4.39
N ASP A 85 1.02 11.08 -3.77
CA ASP A 85 1.96 12.15 -4.15
C ASP A 85 3.35 11.89 -3.52
N VAL A 86 4.01 10.84 -4.00
CA VAL A 86 5.31 10.37 -3.50
C VAL A 86 6.28 10.06 -4.64
N ASN A 87 7.58 10.00 -4.34
CA ASN A 87 8.57 9.58 -5.33
C ASN A 87 8.37 8.08 -5.68
N PRO A 88 8.17 7.74 -6.96
CA PRO A 88 7.86 6.37 -7.35
C PRO A 88 9.01 5.38 -7.14
N GLU A 89 10.25 5.78 -7.34
CA GLU A 89 11.43 4.91 -7.17
C GLU A 89 11.58 4.49 -5.72
N CYS A 90 11.51 5.44 -4.79
CA CYS A 90 11.56 5.18 -3.36
C CYS A 90 10.36 4.33 -2.90
N PHE A 91 9.16 4.63 -3.40
CA PHE A 91 7.96 3.87 -3.05
C PHE A 91 8.05 2.41 -3.52
N GLN A 92 8.50 2.19 -4.75
CA GLN A 92 8.67 0.85 -5.30
C GLN A 92 9.63 0.01 -4.45
N GLN A 93 10.66 0.64 -3.90
CA GLN A 93 11.66 -0.04 -3.08
C GLN A 93 11.13 -0.39 -1.69
N ILE A 94 10.30 0.47 -1.10
CA ILE A 94 9.54 0.15 0.11
C ILE A 94 8.67 -1.09 -0.14
N ILE A 95 7.91 -1.11 -1.23
CA ILE A 95 7.05 -2.25 -1.58
C ILE A 95 7.88 -3.52 -1.80
N HIS A 96 9.01 -3.41 -2.52
CA HIS A 96 9.88 -4.54 -2.77
C HIS A 96 10.40 -5.15 -1.46
N ASN A 97 10.89 -4.31 -0.54
CA ASN A 97 11.37 -4.75 0.76
C ASN A 97 10.26 -5.42 1.60
N LEU A 98 9.06 -4.82 1.65
CA LEU A 98 7.90 -5.41 2.33
C LEU A 98 7.49 -6.75 1.74
N SER A 99 7.50 -6.87 0.41
CA SER A 99 7.22 -8.12 -0.27
C SER A 99 8.27 -9.18 0.06
N VAL A 100 9.57 -8.84 0.01
CA VAL A 100 10.63 -9.79 0.38
C VAL A 100 10.46 -10.26 1.83
N MET A 101 10.15 -9.35 2.77
CA MET A 101 9.88 -9.74 4.16
C MET A 101 8.64 -10.62 4.30
N ASN A 102 7.58 -10.36 3.54
CA ASN A 102 6.36 -11.16 3.55
C ASN A 102 6.58 -12.58 3.02
N HIS A 103 7.51 -12.77 2.08
CA HIS A 103 7.81 -14.06 1.45
C HIS A 103 9.02 -14.79 2.04
N SER A 104 9.82 -14.15 2.90
CA SER A 104 11.03 -14.76 3.47
C SER A 104 10.72 -15.59 4.72
N SER A 105 10.81 -16.91 4.60
CA SER A 105 11.02 -17.79 5.75
C SER A 105 12.51 -17.79 6.11
N GLU A 106 12.85 -17.35 7.32
CA GLU A 106 14.17 -17.46 7.99
C GLU A 106 15.45 -17.29 7.11
N GLY A 107 16.12 -16.16 7.27
CA GLY A 107 17.60 -16.12 7.26
C GLY A 107 18.32 -15.59 6.03
N ASN A 108 17.65 -15.23 4.94
CA ASN A 108 18.34 -14.58 3.82
C ASN A 108 18.34 -13.06 3.98
N LYS A 109 19.54 -12.52 4.28
CA LYS A 109 19.81 -11.07 4.31
C LYS A 109 19.43 -10.48 2.95
N THR A 110 18.50 -9.53 2.98
CA THR A 110 17.94 -8.84 1.83
C THR A 110 19.05 -8.35 0.91
N SER A 111 19.00 -8.71 -0.37
CA SER A 111 19.85 -8.09 -1.38
C SER A 111 19.61 -6.57 -1.36
N CYS A 112 20.70 -5.83 -1.15
CA CYS A 112 20.77 -4.39 -0.99
C CYS A 112 19.84 -3.63 -1.96
N LEU A 113 19.19 -2.60 -1.43
CA LEU A 113 18.40 -1.67 -2.23
C LEU A 113 19.28 -1.05 -3.32
N GLN A 114 18.89 -1.24 -4.58
CA GLN A 114 19.52 -0.57 -5.71
C GLN A 114 18.90 0.83 -5.85
N ILE A 115 19.18 1.68 -4.88
CA ILE A 115 18.76 3.09 -4.89
C ILE A 115 20.01 3.94 -5.05
N GLU A 116 19.95 4.89 -5.96
CA GLU A 116 21.00 5.90 -6.12
C GLU A 116 21.18 6.65 -4.80
N GLU A 117 22.44 6.86 -4.38
CA GLU A 117 22.76 7.46 -3.07
C GLU A 117 22.05 8.81 -2.84
N GLU A 118 21.77 9.54 -3.92
CA GLU A 118 21.05 10.82 -3.93
C GLU A 118 19.59 10.72 -3.45
N LEU A 119 18.95 9.55 -3.60
CA LEU A 119 17.55 9.33 -3.23
C LEU A 119 17.38 8.86 -1.78
N LEU A 120 18.47 8.58 -1.06
CA LEU A 120 18.40 8.10 0.32
C LEU A 120 17.68 9.05 1.29
N PRO A 121 17.89 10.38 1.24
CA PRO A 121 17.14 11.29 2.10
C PRO A 121 15.64 11.23 1.83
N THR A 122 15.24 11.11 0.56
CA THR A 122 13.83 11.00 0.15
C THR A 122 13.24 9.67 0.62
N LEU A 123 13.97 8.57 0.47
CA LEU A 123 13.55 7.26 0.97
C LEU A 123 13.36 7.28 2.50
N GLN A 124 14.31 7.85 3.24
CA GLN A 124 14.21 7.95 4.70
C GLN A 124 12.99 8.77 5.11
N HIS A 125 12.76 9.91 4.44
CA HIS A 125 11.56 10.71 4.68
C HIS A 125 10.27 9.93 4.43
N MET A 126 10.24 9.09 3.39
CA MET A 126 9.07 8.24 3.09
C MET A 126 8.88 7.12 4.12
N ILE A 127 9.96 6.51 4.59
CA ILE A 127 9.89 5.52 5.68
C ILE A 127 9.29 6.15 6.94
N ASP A 128 9.75 7.36 7.29
CA ASP A 128 9.24 8.10 8.44
C ASP A 128 7.76 8.51 8.23
N TYR A 129 7.42 9.00 7.03
CA TYR A 129 6.05 9.37 6.64
C TYR A 129 5.08 8.19 6.76
N PHE A 130 5.48 7.01 6.31
CA PHE A 130 4.66 5.79 6.39
C PHE A 130 4.78 5.06 7.74
N ALA A 131 5.64 5.54 8.64
CA ALA A 131 5.96 4.96 9.93
C ALA A 131 6.38 3.47 9.84
N ILE A 132 7.23 3.14 8.87
CA ILE A 132 7.75 1.78 8.65
C ILE A 132 8.80 1.45 9.72
N LEU A 133 8.73 0.24 10.29
CA LEU A 133 9.32 -0.06 11.61
C LEU A 133 10.71 -0.70 11.56
N ASP A 134 11.13 -1.20 10.41
CA ASP A 134 12.41 -1.89 10.24
C ASP A 134 13.27 -1.19 9.18
N THR A 135 13.89 -0.08 9.58
CA THR A 135 14.84 0.68 8.76
C THR A 135 16.21 0.01 8.67
N ALA A 136 16.50 -0.98 9.51
CA ALA A 136 17.83 -1.61 9.57
C ALA A 136 18.19 -2.35 8.27
N SER A 137 17.19 -2.78 7.51
CA SER A 137 17.37 -3.36 6.17
C SER A 137 17.61 -2.33 5.07
N PHE A 138 17.35 -1.03 5.32
CA PHE A 138 17.47 0.05 4.34
C PHE A 138 18.83 0.75 4.35
N THR A 139 19.60 0.66 5.44
CA THR A 139 20.84 1.44 5.66
C THR A 139 22.14 0.72 5.30
N ASP A 140 22.11 -0.53 4.84
CA ASP A 140 23.32 -1.33 4.50
C ASP A 140 23.97 -0.93 3.15
N ILE A 141 23.75 0.30 2.66
CA ILE A 141 24.16 0.77 1.33
C ILE A 141 25.58 1.38 1.33
N SER A 142 26.12 1.76 2.49
CA SER A 142 27.54 2.12 2.59
C SER A 142 28.40 0.86 2.73
N GLY A 143 29.12 0.52 1.67
CA GLY A 143 30.13 -0.54 1.64
C GLY A 143 31.36 -0.21 2.47
N THR A 144 31.19 0.07 3.77
CA THR A 144 32.28 0.19 4.74
C THR A 144 32.13 -0.86 5.82
N ALA A 145 32.85 -1.96 5.61
CA ALA A 145 33.11 -2.98 6.62
C ALA A 145 33.74 -2.33 7.86
N ILE A 146 32.94 -2.08 8.89
CA ILE A 146 33.46 -1.93 10.25
C ILE A 146 33.43 -3.32 10.87
N LYS A 147 34.60 -3.96 10.83
CA LYS A 147 34.94 -5.11 11.66
C LYS A 147 34.61 -4.77 13.12
N LYS A 148 33.77 -5.58 13.77
CA LYS A 148 33.93 -5.86 15.19
C LYS A 148 34.06 -7.37 15.35
N ASN A 149 35.24 -7.71 15.87
CA ASN A 149 35.76 -9.05 16.05
C ASN A 149 34.87 -9.92 16.94
N ASP A 150 34.82 -11.19 16.53
CA ASP A 150 35.07 -12.39 17.34
C ASP A 150 34.50 -12.46 18.76
N LEU A 151 33.55 -13.38 18.92
CA LEU A 151 33.79 -14.55 19.76
C LEU A 151 33.27 -15.80 19.05
N GLN A 152 34.17 -16.50 18.36
CA GLN A 152 34.00 -17.91 18.00
C GLN A 152 34.22 -18.79 19.23
N SER A 153 33.33 -19.75 19.45
CA SER A 153 33.67 -21.18 19.46
C SER A 153 32.35 -21.97 19.44
N SER A 154 32.06 -22.66 18.34
CA SER A 154 32.36 -24.09 18.12
C SER A 154 31.35 -24.97 18.88
N SER A 155 30.62 -25.91 18.30
CA SER A 155 30.96 -26.82 17.20
C SER A 155 29.69 -27.49 16.66
N ALA A 156 29.85 -28.05 15.47
CA ALA A 156 28.90 -28.85 14.71
C ALA A 156 28.31 -30.06 15.47
N GLY A 157 27.11 -30.45 15.06
CA GLY A 157 26.49 -31.71 15.44
C GLY A 157 25.18 -31.92 14.68
N GLU A 158 25.25 -32.52 13.49
CA GLU A 158 24.13 -33.17 12.83
C GLU A 158 23.53 -34.24 13.75
N ASN A 159 22.20 -34.32 13.84
CA ASN A 159 21.38 -35.49 13.47
C ASN A 159 20.06 -35.60 14.25
N ARG A 160 19.03 -35.94 13.47
CA ARG A 160 17.99 -36.95 13.73
C ARG A 160 17.08 -36.75 14.96
N ILE A 161 15.85 -36.43 14.60
CA ILE A 161 14.61 -36.85 15.25
C ILE A 161 14.78 -38.25 15.87
N SER A 162 14.76 -38.32 17.20
CA SER A 162 14.59 -39.56 17.96
C SER A 162 13.46 -39.38 18.95
N THR A 163 12.48 -40.26 18.82
CA THR A 163 11.35 -40.49 19.72
C THR A 163 11.83 -40.69 21.17
N ASN A 164 11.89 -39.63 21.97
CA ASN A 164 12.16 -39.74 23.40
C ASN A 164 11.42 -38.71 24.28
N ASP A 165 10.54 -37.88 23.71
CA ASP A 165 9.88 -36.78 24.42
C ASP A 165 8.80 -37.21 25.42
N GLN A 166 8.32 -38.46 25.38
CA GLN A 166 7.29 -38.92 26.32
C GLN A 166 7.82 -39.49 27.65
N LYS A 167 9.13 -39.78 27.78
CA LYS A 167 9.71 -40.29 29.03
C LYS A 167 10.39 -39.23 29.89
N GLN A 168 10.77 -38.07 29.34
CA GLN A 168 11.37 -36.99 30.13
C GLN A 168 10.33 -36.13 30.86
N VAL A 169 9.08 -36.08 30.39
CA VAL A 169 8.00 -35.32 31.03
C VAL A 169 7.59 -35.95 32.37
N THR A 170 7.50 -37.29 32.44
CA THR A 170 7.06 -38.00 33.65
C THR A 170 8.10 -38.07 34.78
N GLN A 171 9.39 -37.94 34.46
CA GLN A 171 10.46 -37.92 35.47
C GLN A 171 10.66 -36.51 36.08
N LYS A 172 10.46 -35.44 35.28
CA LYS A 172 10.47 -34.05 35.77
C LYS A 172 9.28 -33.71 36.67
N GLU A 173 8.10 -34.28 36.42
CA GLU A 173 6.92 -34.09 37.27
C GLU A 173 7.10 -34.72 38.67
N HIS A 174 7.77 -35.87 38.75
CA HIS A 174 8.03 -36.55 40.03
C HIS A 174 9.09 -35.84 40.89
N GLU A 175 10.11 -35.22 40.28
CA GLU A 175 11.08 -34.37 41.00
C GLU A 175 10.48 -33.00 41.40
N ALA A 176 9.58 -32.44 40.59
CA ALA A 176 8.88 -31.19 40.92
C ALA A 176 7.92 -31.35 42.11
N LEU A 177 7.28 -32.51 42.26
CA LEU A 177 6.42 -32.82 43.41
C LEU A 177 7.22 -33.13 44.68
N SER A 178 8.43 -33.69 44.56
CA SER A 178 9.30 -34.01 45.70
C SER A 178 9.97 -32.78 46.33
N ASN A 179 10.06 -31.65 45.61
CA ASN A 179 10.71 -30.43 46.08
C ASN A 179 9.74 -29.34 46.54
N LYS A 180 8.43 -29.62 46.55
CA LYS A 180 7.39 -28.65 46.92
C LYS A 180 7.60 -28.06 48.32
N SER A 181 8.04 -28.86 49.29
CA SER A 181 8.32 -28.39 50.66
C SER A 181 9.61 -27.57 50.78
N ALA A 182 10.55 -27.69 49.84
CA ALA A 182 11.79 -26.90 49.82
C ALA A 182 11.56 -25.49 49.26
N TRP A 183 10.58 -25.33 48.36
CA TRP A 183 10.25 -24.05 47.74
C TRP A 183 9.41 -23.14 48.63
N GLU A 184 8.73 -23.69 49.64
CA GLU A 184 7.90 -22.92 50.58
C GLU A 184 8.73 -22.07 51.57
N THR A 185 10.02 -22.38 51.74
CA THR A 185 10.93 -21.66 52.66
C THR A 185 12.06 -20.90 51.97
N MET A 186 12.20 -21.02 50.64
CA MET A 186 13.26 -20.36 49.89
C MET A 186 12.97 -18.86 49.70
N THR A 187 14.01 -18.06 49.89
CA THR A 187 13.96 -16.64 49.53
C THR A 187 14.06 -16.49 48.01
N PHE A 188 13.57 -15.37 47.46
CA PHE A 188 13.61 -15.09 46.01
C PHE A 188 15.03 -15.16 45.41
N ASP A 189 16.07 -14.99 46.24
CA ASP A 189 17.48 -15.09 45.84
C ASP A 189 18.00 -16.53 45.74
N GLU A 190 17.33 -17.49 46.38
CA GLU A 190 17.64 -18.93 46.33
C GLU A 190 16.83 -19.65 45.24
N PHE A 191 15.98 -18.92 44.52
CA PHE A 191 15.14 -19.44 43.45
C PHE A 191 15.99 -19.91 42.25
N PRO A 192 15.66 -21.05 41.61
CA PRO A 192 16.46 -21.58 40.51
C PRO A 192 16.68 -20.55 39.40
N SER A 193 17.95 -20.30 39.04
CA SER A 193 18.36 -19.29 38.05
C SER A 193 17.67 -19.46 36.69
N ILE A 194 17.33 -20.70 36.30
CA ILE A 194 16.59 -21.02 35.08
C ILE A 194 15.18 -20.41 35.10
N LEU A 195 14.45 -20.56 36.20
CA LEU A 195 13.10 -20.00 36.37
C LEU A 195 13.14 -18.47 36.44
N LYS A 196 14.12 -17.90 37.14
CA LYS A 196 14.32 -16.44 37.22
C LYS A 196 14.58 -15.85 35.83
N ASN A 197 15.45 -16.47 35.03
CA ASN A 197 15.71 -16.05 33.66
C ASN A 197 14.45 -16.17 32.79
N SER A 198 13.73 -17.31 32.88
CA SER A 198 12.48 -17.51 32.14
C SER A 198 11.43 -16.44 32.46
N MET A 199 11.20 -16.13 33.74
CA MET A 199 10.28 -15.08 34.15
C MET A 199 10.73 -13.70 33.67
N CYS A 200 12.03 -13.39 33.74
CA CYS A 200 12.57 -12.14 33.22
C CYS A 200 12.37 -12.02 31.71
N GLU A 201 12.57 -13.08 30.94
CA GLU A 201 12.32 -13.08 29.49
C GLU A 201 10.83 -12.90 29.17
N GLU A 202 9.94 -13.61 29.86
CA GLU A 202 8.49 -13.46 29.68
C GLU A 202 8.04 -12.03 30.01
N GLN A 203 8.57 -11.44 31.08
CA GLN A 203 8.25 -10.08 31.49
C GLN A 203 8.76 -9.04 30.47
N LYS A 204 9.93 -9.26 29.86
CA LYS A 204 10.43 -8.44 28.75
C LYS A 204 9.54 -8.56 27.52
N SER A 205 9.16 -9.78 27.13
CA SER A 205 8.27 -10.03 25.99
C SER A 205 6.91 -9.36 26.19
N MET A 206 6.33 -9.47 27.39
CA MET A 206 5.05 -8.84 27.72
C MET A 206 5.15 -7.31 27.67
N LYS A 207 6.24 -6.73 28.19
CA LYS A 207 6.50 -5.29 28.08
C LYS A 207 6.59 -4.84 26.62
N ALA A 208 7.30 -5.60 25.78
CA ALA A 208 7.43 -5.31 24.36
C ALA A 208 6.08 -5.38 23.62
N VAL A 209 5.24 -6.36 23.92
CA VAL A 209 3.88 -6.48 23.37
C VAL A 209 3.01 -5.28 23.78
N ASN A 210 3.08 -4.88 25.05
CA ASN A 210 2.33 -3.72 25.53
C ASN A 210 2.80 -2.42 24.86
N GLU A 211 4.11 -2.22 24.71
CA GLU A 211 4.67 -1.07 23.99
C GLU A 211 4.22 -1.04 22.52
N ALA A 212 4.22 -2.20 21.85
CA ALA A 212 3.71 -2.33 20.48
C ALA A 212 2.22 -2.00 20.39
N LEU A 213 1.41 -2.46 21.35
CA LEU A 213 -0.02 -2.17 21.41
C LEU A 213 -0.30 -0.68 21.62
N GLN A 214 0.41 -0.04 22.55
CA GLN A 214 0.30 1.41 22.77
C GLN A 214 0.74 2.22 21.55
N ARG A 215 1.69 1.71 20.75
CA ARG A 215 2.05 2.33 19.47
C ARG A 215 0.93 2.19 18.45
N ILE A 216 0.35 0.99 18.28
CA ILE A 216 -0.79 0.76 17.36
C ILE A 216 -1.94 1.70 17.71
N LYS A 217 -2.26 1.83 19.00
CA LYS A 217 -3.34 2.72 19.47
C LYS A 217 -3.07 4.19 19.11
N ARG A 218 -1.88 4.71 19.41
CA ARG A 218 -1.47 6.07 19.03
C ARG A 218 -1.50 6.30 17.52
N ASN A 219 -1.15 5.28 16.74
CA ASN A 219 -1.18 5.36 15.29
C ASN A 219 -2.62 5.35 14.77
N LEU A 220 -3.51 4.54 15.34
CA LEU A 220 -4.94 4.55 15.00
C LEU A 220 -5.60 5.90 15.30
N GLU A 221 -5.20 6.58 16.39
CA GLU A 221 -5.67 7.93 16.70
C GLU A 221 -5.22 8.96 15.65
N LYS A 222 -4.00 8.82 15.13
CA LYS A 222 -3.45 9.68 14.07
C LYS A 222 -3.93 9.29 12.67
N GLU A 223 -4.44 8.07 12.51
CA GLU A 223 -4.86 7.50 11.23
C GLU A 223 -5.91 8.39 10.56
N HIS A 224 -6.90 8.86 11.31
CA HIS A 224 -7.93 9.74 10.76
C HIS A 224 -7.35 11.05 10.21
N ASP A 225 -6.46 11.70 10.96
CA ASP A 225 -5.81 12.93 10.48
C ASP A 225 -4.94 12.65 9.27
N PHE A 226 -4.17 11.55 9.28
CA PHE A 226 -3.36 11.14 8.15
C PHE A 226 -4.21 10.88 6.90
N ILE A 227 -5.29 10.11 7.02
CA ILE A 227 -6.21 9.81 5.93
C ILE A 227 -6.89 11.08 5.43
N LYS A 228 -7.23 12.04 6.30
CA LYS A 228 -7.77 13.33 5.89
C LYS A 228 -6.78 14.16 5.03
N HIS A 229 -5.47 14.00 5.21
CA HIS A 229 -4.47 14.62 4.35
C HIS A 229 -4.25 13.81 3.05
N ALA A 230 -4.40 12.48 3.12
CA ALA A 230 -4.28 11.59 1.97
C ALA A 230 -5.51 11.68 1.04
N SER A 231 -6.71 11.83 1.60
CA SER A 231 -7.96 12.04 0.89
C SER A 231 -8.02 13.44 0.30
N ALA A 232 -8.61 13.56 -0.89
CA ALA A 232 -8.88 14.85 -1.51
C ALA A 232 -10.32 15.27 -1.27
N GLN A 233 -10.52 16.58 -1.13
CA GLN A 233 -11.85 17.18 -1.13
C GLN A 233 -12.47 17.21 -2.55
N SER A 234 -11.66 17.07 -3.61
CA SER A 234 -12.11 16.89 -4.99
C SER A 234 -11.09 16.10 -5.84
N LEU A 235 -11.59 15.25 -6.75
CA LEU A 235 -10.79 14.57 -7.78
C LEU A 235 -10.07 15.56 -8.72
N ASP A 236 -10.58 16.79 -8.80
CA ASP A 236 -10.05 17.86 -9.65
C ASP A 236 -8.68 18.40 -9.18
N ASP A 237 -8.23 17.98 -7.99
CA ASP A 237 -6.94 18.37 -7.41
C ASP A 237 -5.76 17.51 -7.90
N ILE A 238 -5.99 16.45 -8.70
CA ILE A 238 -4.91 15.65 -9.30
C ILE A 238 -4.55 16.21 -10.66
N VAL A 239 -3.27 16.54 -10.83
CA VAL A 239 -2.72 17.04 -12.09
C VAL A 239 -1.70 16.03 -12.60
N ASN A 240 -1.85 15.61 -13.86
CA ASN A 240 -0.90 14.75 -14.53
C ASN A 240 -0.07 15.60 -15.50
N LEU A 241 1.20 15.84 -15.22
CA LEU A 241 2.12 16.66 -16.00
C LEU A 241 2.98 15.81 -16.94
N ASN A 242 3.37 16.35 -18.09
CA ASN A 242 4.44 15.76 -18.90
C ASN A 242 5.70 16.64 -18.88
N VAL A 243 6.71 16.20 -18.13
CA VAL A 243 7.98 16.92 -18.01
C VAL A 243 9.02 16.24 -18.90
N ARG A 244 9.22 16.78 -20.11
CA ARG A 244 10.22 16.29 -21.09
C ARG A 244 10.03 14.83 -21.50
N GLY A 245 8.79 14.38 -21.63
CA GLY A 245 8.45 13.00 -21.97
C GLY A 245 8.32 12.07 -20.76
N MET A 246 8.57 12.57 -19.55
CA MET A 246 8.35 11.84 -18.30
C MET A 246 6.98 12.23 -17.74
N PRO A 247 6.00 11.30 -17.69
CA PRO A 247 4.73 11.55 -17.04
C PRO A 247 4.95 11.69 -15.53
N MET A 248 4.33 12.69 -14.92
CA MET A 248 4.31 12.93 -13.49
C MET A 248 2.86 13.16 -13.07
N THR A 249 2.50 12.75 -11.87
CA THR A 249 1.20 13.08 -11.29
C THR A 249 1.42 13.69 -9.92
N ALA A 250 0.86 14.86 -9.67
CA ALA A 250 1.02 15.58 -8.41
C ALA A 250 -0.32 16.15 -7.94
N LYS A 251 -0.44 16.43 -6.64
CA LYS A 251 -1.56 17.27 -6.19
C LYS A 251 -1.32 18.70 -6.65
N ARG A 252 -2.40 19.36 -7.03
CA ARG A 252 -2.39 20.79 -7.34
C ARG A 252 -1.99 21.62 -6.12
N SER A 253 -2.44 21.21 -4.94
CA SER A 253 -1.98 21.77 -3.66
C SER A 253 -0.45 21.70 -3.53
N THR A 254 0.19 20.61 -3.97
CA THR A 254 1.66 20.47 -4.01
C THR A 254 2.31 21.46 -4.97
N LEU A 255 1.74 21.65 -6.17
CA LEU A 255 2.22 22.61 -7.17
C LEU A 255 2.04 24.08 -6.71
N ARG A 256 1.15 24.34 -5.75
CA ARG A 256 0.85 25.66 -5.18
C ARG A 256 1.51 25.92 -3.82
N ILE A 257 2.42 25.06 -3.35
CA ILE A 257 3.12 25.24 -2.08
C ILE A 257 3.89 26.58 -2.07
N PHE A 258 4.58 26.89 -3.15
CA PHE A 258 5.34 28.13 -3.28
C PHE A 258 4.50 29.22 -3.91
N LYS A 259 3.98 30.11 -3.05
CA LYS A 259 3.19 31.26 -3.48
C LYS A 259 3.95 32.18 -4.43
N ASP A 260 3.22 32.74 -5.38
CA ASP A 260 3.72 33.61 -6.46
C ASP A 260 4.62 32.95 -7.51
N SER A 261 4.85 31.63 -7.41
CA SER A 261 5.57 30.87 -8.44
C SER A 261 4.76 30.77 -9.74
N GLN A 262 5.42 30.43 -10.84
CA GLN A 262 4.72 30.17 -12.11
C GLN A 262 3.72 29.02 -11.97
N LEU A 263 4.05 28.00 -11.17
CA LEU A 263 3.15 26.90 -10.87
C LEU A 263 1.96 27.37 -10.04
N ASP A 264 2.16 28.18 -9.00
CA ASP A 264 1.05 28.71 -8.19
C ASP A 264 0.06 29.53 -9.02
N ARG A 265 0.57 30.31 -9.99
CA ARG A 265 -0.28 31.07 -10.94
C ARG A 265 -0.98 30.17 -11.95
N GLN A 266 -0.28 29.22 -12.55
CA GLN A 266 -0.85 28.35 -13.57
C GLN A 266 -1.96 27.44 -13.02
N PHE A 267 -1.78 26.97 -11.79
CA PHE A 267 -2.68 26.04 -11.11
C PHE A 267 -3.68 26.73 -10.16
N ASP A 268 -3.80 28.06 -10.25
CA ASP A 268 -4.77 28.82 -9.47
C ASP A 268 -6.21 28.39 -9.77
N ASP A 269 -7.07 28.37 -8.75
CA ASP A 269 -8.48 27.97 -8.85
C ASP A 269 -9.24 28.70 -9.96
N ALA A 270 -8.98 30.00 -10.14
CA ALA A 270 -9.69 30.83 -11.12
C ALA A 270 -9.32 30.52 -12.58
N ILE A 271 -8.13 29.97 -12.80
CA ILE A 271 -7.61 29.61 -14.13
C ILE A 271 -7.90 28.13 -14.40
N TRP A 272 -7.62 27.27 -13.42
CA TRP A 272 -7.78 25.83 -13.52
C TRP A 272 -9.24 25.41 -13.73
N SER A 273 -10.17 26.02 -13.00
CA SER A 273 -11.61 25.74 -13.15
C SER A 273 -12.14 26.09 -14.55
N LYS A 274 -11.46 26.97 -15.30
CA LYS A 274 -11.80 27.32 -16.69
C LYS A 274 -11.15 26.40 -17.72
N GLN A 275 -10.06 25.72 -17.36
CA GLN A 275 -9.38 24.77 -18.25
C GLN A 275 -10.04 23.38 -18.20
N GLN A 276 -10.62 22.99 -17.06
CA GLN A 276 -11.32 21.71 -16.91
C GLN A 276 -12.68 21.64 -17.62
N THR A 277 -13.30 22.78 -17.95
CA THR A 277 -14.62 22.81 -18.59
C THR A 277 -14.63 22.32 -20.04
N ASP A 278 -13.47 22.19 -20.68
CA ASP A 278 -13.38 21.97 -22.12
C ASP A 278 -13.09 20.51 -22.52
N THR A 279 -12.94 19.58 -21.58
CA THR A 279 -12.89 18.14 -21.93
C THR A 279 -13.51 17.26 -20.85
N PRO A 280 -14.81 16.90 -20.95
CA PRO A 280 -15.40 15.94 -20.03
C PRO A 280 -14.64 14.61 -20.10
N CYS A 281 -14.39 14.00 -18.93
CA CYS A 281 -13.78 12.67 -18.83
C CYS A 281 -14.55 11.69 -19.73
N ILE A 282 -13.86 11.05 -20.68
CA ILE A 282 -14.48 10.16 -21.68
C ILE A 282 -15.30 9.05 -21.01
N LYS A 283 -14.85 8.54 -19.86
CA LYS A 283 -15.60 7.55 -19.06
C LYS A 283 -16.98 8.04 -18.60
N LYS A 284 -17.20 9.35 -18.54
CA LYS A 284 -18.47 9.97 -18.14
C LYS A 284 -19.28 10.47 -19.33
N TRP A 285 -18.84 10.21 -20.57
CA TRP A 285 -19.58 10.64 -21.75
C TRP A 285 -20.93 9.93 -21.85
N SER A 286 -21.98 10.72 -22.02
CA SER A 286 -23.28 10.19 -22.43
C SER A 286 -23.20 9.64 -23.85
N PHE A 287 -24.18 8.81 -24.24
CA PHE A 287 -24.25 8.29 -25.60
C PHE A 287 -24.40 9.41 -26.65
N GLU A 288 -25.02 10.53 -26.29
CA GLU A 288 -25.13 11.73 -27.12
C GLU A 288 -23.75 12.35 -27.37
N GLN A 289 -22.92 12.45 -26.34
CA GLN A 289 -21.55 12.98 -26.45
C GLN A 289 -20.65 12.05 -27.27
N VAL A 290 -20.82 10.73 -27.15
CA VAL A 290 -20.12 9.74 -28.01
C VAL A 290 -20.57 9.87 -29.46
N ALA A 291 -21.87 10.02 -29.71
CA ALA A 291 -22.40 10.22 -31.06
C ALA A 291 -21.90 11.52 -31.68
N ASP A 292 -21.92 12.62 -30.93
CA ASP A 292 -21.40 13.92 -31.37
C ASP A 292 -19.90 13.85 -31.67
N TRP A 293 -19.12 13.18 -30.83
CA TRP A 293 -17.71 12.93 -31.12
C TRP A 293 -17.52 12.14 -32.42
N ALA A 294 -18.26 11.03 -32.60
CA ALA A 294 -18.12 10.18 -33.77
C ALA A 294 -18.49 10.92 -35.07
N LYS A 295 -19.53 11.76 -35.04
CA LYS A 295 -19.97 12.60 -36.18
C LYS A 295 -18.97 13.67 -36.58
N HIS A 296 -18.24 14.24 -35.61
CA HIS A 296 -17.27 15.31 -35.86
C HIS A 296 -15.83 14.82 -36.02
N HIS A 297 -15.59 13.51 -36.04
CA HIS A 297 -14.25 12.95 -36.16
C HIS A 297 -13.90 12.68 -37.64
N ASP A 298 -12.90 13.41 -38.16
CA ASP A 298 -12.51 13.40 -39.59
C ASP A 298 -12.23 12.01 -40.21
N GLU A 299 -11.86 11.03 -39.37
CA GLU A 299 -11.52 9.67 -39.81
C GLU A 299 -12.70 8.66 -39.71
N ILE A 300 -13.84 9.05 -39.13
CA ILE A 300 -14.99 8.14 -38.93
C ILE A 300 -16.07 8.46 -39.99
N PRO A 301 -16.46 7.51 -40.84
CA PRO A 301 -17.56 7.71 -41.77
C PRO A 301 -18.89 7.96 -41.04
N ASP A 302 -19.74 8.84 -41.57
CA ASP A 302 -21.06 9.18 -41.00
C ASP A 302 -21.93 7.94 -40.75
N GLU A 303 -21.88 6.95 -41.64
CA GLU A 303 -22.57 5.67 -41.53
C GLU A 303 -22.15 4.90 -40.26
N ALA A 304 -20.86 4.96 -39.90
CA ALA A 304 -20.36 4.34 -38.67
C ALA A 304 -20.68 5.19 -37.45
N ALA A 305 -20.69 6.52 -37.57
CA ALA A 305 -21.05 7.43 -36.48
C ALA A 305 -22.52 7.23 -36.03
N GLY A 306 -23.45 7.02 -36.96
CA GLY A 306 -24.85 6.73 -36.66
C GLY A 306 -25.05 5.46 -35.81
N LEU A 307 -24.21 4.44 -36.01
CA LEU A 307 -24.30 3.18 -35.26
C LEU A 307 -24.00 3.36 -33.76
N PHE A 308 -23.14 4.32 -33.39
CA PHE A 308 -22.88 4.63 -31.98
C PHE A 308 -24.09 5.27 -31.30
N GLU A 309 -24.82 6.12 -32.03
CA GLU A 309 -26.06 6.76 -31.54
C GLU A 309 -27.21 5.74 -31.43
N GLU A 310 -27.40 4.91 -32.47
CA GLU A 310 -28.44 3.89 -32.52
C GLU A 310 -28.31 2.86 -31.39
N ASN A 311 -27.08 2.44 -31.10
CA ASN A 311 -26.79 1.48 -30.03
C ASN A 311 -26.58 2.13 -28.66
N LYS A 312 -26.74 3.46 -28.56
CA LYS A 312 -26.57 4.24 -27.33
C LYS A 312 -25.25 3.96 -26.60
N VAL A 313 -24.16 3.86 -27.36
CA VAL A 313 -22.84 3.52 -26.83
C VAL A 313 -22.35 4.62 -25.89
N THR A 314 -22.09 4.27 -24.64
CA THR A 314 -21.55 5.18 -23.63
C THR A 314 -20.03 5.28 -23.73
N GLY A 315 -19.45 6.31 -23.10
CA GLY A 315 -18.01 6.52 -23.16
C GLY A 315 -17.17 5.39 -22.51
N LEU A 316 -17.72 4.67 -21.53
CA LEU A 316 -17.07 3.48 -20.96
C LEU A 316 -17.02 2.33 -21.98
N GLU A 317 -18.13 2.08 -22.68
CA GLU A 317 -18.22 1.02 -23.70
C GLU A 317 -17.33 1.35 -24.90
N LEU A 318 -17.31 2.61 -25.34
CA LEU A 318 -16.44 3.08 -26.41
C LEU A 318 -14.96 2.78 -26.13
N LEU A 319 -14.53 2.96 -24.87
CA LEU A 319 -13.14 2.70 -24.48
C LEU A 319 -12.84 1.20 -24.36
N ALA A 320 -13.85 0.35 -24.17
CA ALA A 320 -13.71 -1.10 -24.09
C ALA A 320 -13.79 -1.80 -25.45
N PHE A 321 -14.33 -1.13 -26.48
CA PHE A 321 -14.51 -1.71 -27.80
C PHE A 321 -13.21 -2.19 -28.45
N GLY A 322 -13.17 -3.49 -28.70
CA GLY A 322 -12.22 -4.18 -29.54
C GLY A 322 -12.73 -4.33 -30.97
N ARG A 323 -11.96 -5.08 -31.76
CA ARG A 323 -12.27 -5.30 -33.18
C ARG A 323 -13.54 -6.13 -33.39
N GLU A 324 -13.82 -7.07 -32.50
CA GLU A 324 -15.00 -7.94 -32.61
C GLU A 324 -16.26 -7.19 -32.18
N ASP A 325 -16.19 -6.38 -31.11
CA ASP A 325 -17.33 -5.57 -30.63
C ASP A 325 -17.83 -4.59 -31.71
N LEU A 326 -16.90 -3.96 -32.45
CA LEU A 326 -17.26 -3.07 -33.56
C LEU A 326 -17.92 -3.80 -34.74
N LYS A 327 -17.60 -5.10 -34.97
CA LYS A 327 -18.31 -5.90 -35.96
C LYS A 327 -19.73 -6.22 -35.50
N GLU A 328 -19.89 -6.54 -34.21
CA GLU A 328 -21.20 -6.79 -33.60
C GLU A 328 -22.07 -5.53 -33.62
N LEU A 329 -21.46 -4.34 -33.52
CA LEU A 329 -22.12 -3.05 -33.71
C LEU A 329 -22.58 -2.79 -35.17
N GLY A 330 -22.20 -3.66 -36.11
CA GLY A 330 -22.57 -3.54 -37.54
C GLY A 330 -21.48 -2.96 -38.44
N ILE A 331 -20.31 -2.57 -37.89
CA ILE A 331 -19.18 -2.06 -38.68
C ILE A 331 -18.37 -3.26 -39.21
N SER A 332 -18.83 -3.83 -40.32
CA SER A 332 -18.21 -5.03 -40.92
C SER A 332 -17.07 -4.71 -41.89
N ARG A 333 -17.03 -3.50 -42.45
CA ARG A 333 -16.03 -3.11 -43.45
C ARG A 333 -14.64 -3.02 -42.82
N PRO A 334 -13.63 -3.80 -43.27
CA PRO A 334 -12.31 -3.84 -42.64
C PRO A 334 -11.58 -2.49 -42.58
N GLY A 335 -11.76 -1.64 -43.59
CA GLY A 335 -11.17 -0.29 -43.63
C GLY A 335 -11.78 0.64 -42.58
N THR A 336 -13.10 0.67 -42.47
CA THR A 336 -13.82 1.47 -41.46
C THR A 336 -13.49 1.00 -40.05
N LEU A 337 -13.43 -0.31 -39.82
CA LEU A 337 -12.98 -0.89 -38.55
C LEU A 337 -11.60 -0.37 -38.15
N ALA A 338 -10.63 -0.36 -39.06
CA ALA A 338 -9.28 0.09 -38.77
C ALA A 338 -9.24 1.58 -38.39
N LEU A 339 -10.03 2.42 -39.07
CA LEU A 339 -10.12 3.86 -38.79
C LEU A 339 -10.80 4.13 -37.44
N VAL A 340 -11.90 3.46 -37.14
CA VAL A 340 -12.61 3.60 -35.85
C VAL A 340 -11.72 3.11 -34.69
N ILE A 341 -11.05 1.97 -34.84
CA ILE A 341 -10.08 1.49 -33.82
C ILE A 341 -8.95 2.49 -33.63
N LYS A 342 -8.44 3.09 -34.70
CA LYS A 342 -7.38 4.11 -34.62
C LYS A 342 -7.89 5.36 -33.89
N ALA A 343 -9.11 5.81 -34.17
CA ALA A 343 -9.75 6.94 -33.51
C ALA A 343 -9.97 6.67 -32.01
N ILE A 344 -10.50 5.49 -31.64
CA ILE A 344 -10.68 5.07 -30.24
C ILE A 344 -9.34 5.00 -29.51
N LYS A 345 -8.30 4.43 -30.13
CA LYS A 345 -6.94 4.44 -29.55
C LYS A 345 -6.40 5.86 -29.39
N GLY A 346 -6.67 6.76 -30.35
CA GLY A 346 -6.35 8.17 -30.26
C GLY A 346 -7.03 8.85 -29.07
N LEU A 347 -8.30 8.54 -28.83
CA LEU A 347 -9.04 8.99 -27.64
C LEU A 347 -8.45 8.42 -26.35
N GLN A 348 -8.12 7.13 -26.31
CA GLN A 348 -7.46 6.51 -25.15
C GLN A 348 -6.12 7.18 -24.84
N MET A 349 -5.34 7.53 -25.88
CA MET A 349 -4.07 8.25 -25.73
C MET A 349 -4.28 9.71 -25.31
N LYS A 350 -5.27 10.41 -25.88
CA LYS A 350 -5.64 11.76 -25.43
C LYS A 350 -6.18 11.76 -24.01
N SER A 351 -6.92 10.74 -23.59
CA SER A 351 -7.30 10.57 -22.18
C SER A 351 -6.09 10.36 -21.27
N LYS A 352 -5.01 9.76 -21.78
CA LYS A 352 -3.73 9.63 -21.06
C LYS A 352 -2.90 10.92 -21.10
N ASN A 353 -3.03 11.74 -22.16
CA ASN A 353 -2.20 12.90 -22.46
C ASN A 353 -2.86 14.29 -22.23
N ASN A 354 -4.18 14.39 -22.04
CA ASN A 354 -4.87 15.61 -21.55
C ASN A 354 -4.70 15.81 -20.04
N SER A 355 -3.97 14.90 -19.42
CA SER A 355 -2.94 15.15 -18.45
C SER A 355 -1.98 16.28 -18.90
N ILE A 356 -2.31 17.54 -18.57
CA ILE A 356 -1.45 18.74 -18.79
C ILE A 356 -0.19 18.66 -17.95
#